data_AF-A0A656GK34-F1
#
_entry.id   AF-A0A656GK34-F1
#
_cell.length_a   1.000
_cell.length_b   1.000
_cell.length_c   1.000
_cell.angle_alpha   90.00
_cell.angle_beta   90.00
_cell.angle_gamma   90.00
#
_symmetry.space_group_name_H-M   'P 1'
#
loop_
_entity.id
_entity.type
_entity.pdbx_description
1 polymer ?
#
loop_
_entity_poly.entity_id
_entity_poly.type
_entity_poly.pdbx_seq_one_letter_code
_entity_poly.pdbx_strand_id
1 'polypeptide(L)'
;GRPPVIAAGHYPLLTKLAHAQPYSSQAELAQAFHAETGITAHPDTFAQALKLAGIVRVKERAKGSFQPPESRKSYGYTEAHRRQLPEQR
;
A
#
# COMPACT_ATOMS: atom_id res chain seq x y z
N GLY A 1 8.88 -15.13 26.59
CA GLY A 1 8.13 -14.70 25.39
C GLY A 1 7.79 -15.91 24.56
N ARG A 2 6.62 -15.95 23.92
CA ARG A 2 6.22 -17.07 23.06
C ARG A 2 7.18 -17.15 21.86
N PRO A 3 7.73 -18.32 21.52
CA PRO A 3 8.59 -18.44 20.34
C PRO A 3 7.80 -18.03 19.08
N PRO A 4 8.44 -17.31 18.14
CA PRO A 4 7.79 -16.92 16.90
C PRO A 4 7.42 -18.16 16.10
N VAL A 5 6.20 -18.17 15.55
CA VAL A 5 5.67 -19.28 14.73
C VAL A 5 6.59 -19.56 13.52
N ILE A 6 7.22 -18.52 12.98
CA ILE A 6 8.22 -18.62 11.92
C ILE A 6 9.58 -18.27 12.52
N ALA A 7 10.36 -19.30 12.84
CA ALA A 7 11.72 -19.17 13.36
C ALA A 7 12.73 -18.78 12.26
N ALA A 8 13.91 -18.28 12.67
CA ALA A 8 14.97 -17.85 11.77
C ALA A 8 15.46 -18.93 10.78
N GLY A 9 15.35 -20.22 11.15
CA GLY A 9 15.67 -21.33 10.26
C GLY A 9 14.82 -21.39 8.99
N HIS A 10 13.67 -20.71 8.96
CA HIS A 10 12.76 -20.68 7.80
C HIS A 10 13.07 -19.53 6.82
N TYR A 11 13.91 -18.56 7.20
CA TYR A 11 14.18 -17.38 6.37
C TYR A 11 14.86 -17.72 5.02
N PRO A 12 15.79 -18.69 4.93
CA PRO A 12 16.34 -19.10 3.64
C PRO A 12 15.27 -19.65 2.69
N LEU A 13 14.28 -20.38 3.22
CA LEU A 13 13.17 -20.91 2.42
C LEU A 13 12.26 -19.79 1.92
N LEU A 14 11.92 -18.82 2.77
CA LEU A 14 11.16 -17.64 2.37
C LEU A 14 11.86 -16.88 1.24
N THR A 15 13.19 -16.74 1.34
CA THR A 15 14.01 -16.08 0.33
C THR A 15 13.99 -16.84 -0.99
N LYS A 16 14.18 -18.16 -0.94
CA LYS A 16 14.08 -19.04 -2.11
C LYS A 16 12.71 -18.94 -2.79
N LEU A 17 11.62 -18.96 -2.03
CA LEU A 17 10.26 -18.82 -2.55
C LEU A 17 10.06 -17.44 -3.18
N ALA A 18 10.45 -16.36 -2.52
CA ALA A 18 10.33 -15.01 -3.07
C ALA A 18 11.14 -14.82 -4.37
N HIS A 19 12.33 -15.43 -4.47
CA HIS A 19 13.12 -15.38 -5.70
C HIS A 19 12.56 -16.25 -6.83
N ALA A 20 11.97 -17.41 -6.52
CA ALA A 20 11.34 -18.27 -7.52
C ALA A 20 10.08 -17.63 -8.12
N GLN A 21 9.37 -16.82 -7.34
CA GLN A 21 8.11 -16.18 -7.73
C GLN A 21 8.06 -14.71 -7.26
N PRO A 22 8.83 -13.82 -7.91
CA PRO A 22 9.02 -12.43 -7.44
C PRO A 22 7.75 -11.56 -7.57
N TYR A 23 6.80 -11.96 -8.41
CA TYR A 23 5.54 -11.25 -8.61
C TYR A 23 4.39 -11.76 -7.75
N SER A 24 4.63 -12.82 -6.98
CA SER A 24 3.61 -13.39 -6.12
C SER A 24 3.24 -12.44 -4.98
N SER A 25 1.96 -12.44 -4.69
CA SER A 25 1.41 -11.78 -3.52
C SER A 25 1.90 -12.45 -2.24
N GLN A 26 1.77 -11.73 -1.13
CA GLN A 26 2.08 -12.27 0.18
C GLN A 26 1.25 -13.52 0.52
N ALA A 27 -0.01 -13.58 0.08
CA ALA A 27 -0.89 -14.72 0.32
C ALA A 27 -0.44 -15.96 -0.46
N GLU A 28 0.01 -15.79 -1.70
CA GLU A 28 0.55 -16.89 -2.53
C GLU A 28 1.87 -17.40 -1.96
N LEU A 29 2.75 -16.50 -1.51
CA LEU A 29 3.98 -16.87 -0.80
C LEU A 29 3.69 -17.63 0.50
N ALA A 30 2.65 -17.22 1.24
CA ALA A 30 2.22 -17.91 2.46
C ALA A 30 1.67 -19.31 2.18
N GLN A 31 0.91 -19.49 1.10
CA GLN A 31 0.43 -20.81 0.68
C GLN A 31 1.59 -21.72 0.26
N ALA A 32 2.53 -21.21 -0.54
CA ALA A 32 3.72 -21.98 -0.93
C ALA A 32 4.58 -22.36 0.29
N PHE A 33 4.75 -21.45 1.25
CA PHE A 33 5.43 -21.72 2.50
C PHE A 33 4.72 -22.78 3.35
N HIS A 34 3.39 -22.72 3.42
CA HIS A 34 2.58 -23.71 4.10
C HIS A 34 2.67 -25.09 3.44
N ALA A 35 2.68 -25.16 2.11
CA ALA A 35 2.84 -26.42 1.38
C ALA A 35 4.20 -27.10 1.67
N GLU A 36 5.25 -26.32 1.85
CA GLU A 36 6.61 -26.82 2.14
C GLU A 36 6.81 -27.17 3.63
N THR A 37 6.24 -26.39 4.56
CA THR A 37 6.56 -26.50 6.00
C THR A 37 5.40 -26.97 6.89
N GLY A 38 4.17 -26.94 6.39
CA GLY A 38 2.95 -27.17 7.17
C GLY A 38 2.60 -26.04 8.15
N ILE A 39 3.38 -24.96 8.20
CA ILE A 39 3.19 -23.89 9.19
C ILE A 39 2.16 -22.88 8.66
N THR A 40 1.12 -22.65 9.46
CA THR A 40 0.14 -21.58 9.22
C THR A 40 0.43 -20.41 10.16
N ALA A 41 0.67 -19.24 9.60
CA ALA A 41 0.91 -18.00 10.35
C ALA A 41 -0.11 -16.93 9.97
N HIS A 42 -0.41 -16.03 10.91
CA HIS A 42 -1.20 -14.83 10.62
C HIS A 42 -0.49 -14.00 9.54
N PRO A 43 -1.23 -13.33 8.63
CA PRO A 43 -0.64 -12.50 7.58
C PRO A 43 0.39 -11.50 8.12
N ASP A 44 0.12 -10.83 9.24
CA ASP A 44 1.07 -9.87 9.83
C ASP A 44 2.36 -10.53 10.31
N THR A 45 2.25 -11.70 10.95
CA THR A 45 3.43 -12.49 11.37
C THR A 45 4.24 -12.93 10.16
N PHE A 46 3.57 -13.30 9.06
CA PHE A 46 4.23 -13.67 7.81
C PHE A 46 4.92 -12.46 7.17
N ALA A 47 4.28 -11.29 7.13
CA ALA A 47 4.88 -10.05 6.66
C ALA A 47 6.12 -9.68 7.48
N GLN A 48 6.07 -9.85 8.80
CA GLN A 48 7.20 -9.62 9.67
C GLN A 48 8.34 -10.60 9.41
N ALA A 49 8.04 -11.88 9.20
CA ALA A 49 9.05 -12.88 8.83
C ALA A 49 9.71 -12.59 7.47
N LEU A 50 8.94 -12.15 6.47
CA LEU A 50 9.49 -11.70 5.18
C LEU A 50 10.46 -10.53 5.35
N LYS A 51 10.09 -9.52 6.15
CA LYS A 51 10.99 -8.40 6.46
C LYS A 51 12.28 -8.86 7.16
N LEU A 52 12.17 -9.77 8.12
CA LEU A 52 13.33 -10.34 8.83
C LEU A 52 14.22 -11.19 7.92
N ALA A 53 13.64 -11.81 6.89
CA ALA A 53 14.36 -12.50 5.82
C ALA A 53 14.96 -11.53 4.77
N GLY A 54 14.80 -10.21 4.93
CA GLY A 54 15.29 -9.21 3.98
C GLY A 54 14.41 -9.01 2.74
N ILE A 55 13.22 -9.63 2.71
CA ILE A 55 12.29 -9.55 1.59
C ILE A 55 11.39 -8.34 1.80
N VAL A 56 11.59 -7.32 0.97
CA VAL A 56 10.80 -6.09 0.99
C VAL A 56 10.03 -5.94 -0.31
N ARG A 57 8.72 -5.70 -0.21
CA ARG A 57 7.89 -5.41 -1.37
C ARG A 57 8.23 -4.03 -1.92
N VAL A 58 8.76 -3.99 -3.14
CA VAL A 58 8.84 -2.74 -3.91
C VAL A 58 7.47 -2.50 -4.53
N LYS A 59 6.70 -1.58 -3.96
CA LYS A 59 5.50 -1.06 -4.65
C LYS A 59 6.03 -0.10 -5.71
N GLU A 60 5.91 -0.46 -6.98
CA GLU A 60 6.02 0.54 -8.05
C GLU A 60 4.97 1.61 -7.76
N ARG A 61 5.43 2.76 -7.25
CA ARG A 61 4.61 3.97 -7.29
C ARG A 61 4.52 4.31 -8.76
N ALA A 62 3.46 3.83 -9.42
CA ALA A 62 3.00 4.47 -10.63
C ALA A 62 2.96 5.96 -10.32
N LYS A 63 3.83 6.75 -10.96
CA LYS A 63 3.78 8.21 -10.92
C LYS A 63 2.51 8.61 -11.70
N GLY A 64 1.35 8.30 -11.14
CA GLY A 64 0.11 8.92 -11.55
C GLY A 64 0.28 10.38 -11.15
N SER A 65 0.49 11.24 -12.15
CA SER A 65 0.40 12.68 -12.00
C SER A 65 -0.99 12.98 -11.46
N PHE A 66 -1.10 13.11 -10.14
CA PHE A 66 -2.28 13.68 -9.53
C PHE A 66 -2.35 15.13 -10.02
N GLN A 67 -3.10 15.35 -11.08
CA GLN A 67 -3.56 16.69 -11.42
C GLN A 67 -4.70 16.99 -10.44
N PRO A 68 -4.56 18.01 -9.58
CA PRO A 68 -5.71 18.47 -8.83
C PRO A 68 -6.82 18.84 -9.83
N PRO A 69 -8.10 18.50 -9.54
CA PRO A 69 -9.20 18.93 -10.40
C PRO A 69 -9.14 20.45 -10.52
N GLU A 70 -9.19 20.95 -11.75
CA GLU A 70 -9.21 22.37 -12.06
C GLU A 70 -10.29 23.03 -11.19
N SER A 71 -9.92 24.09 -10.46
CA SER A 71 -10.82 24.75 -9.52
C SER A 71 -12.13 25.08 -10.22
N ARG A 72 -13.23 24.45 -9.81
CA ARG A 72 -14.56 24.70 -10.38
C ARG A 72 -14.83 26.20 -10.30
N LYS A 73 -15.01 26.84 -11.45
CA LYS A 73 -15.49 28.23 -11.55
C LYS A 73 -16.81 28.30 -10.78
N SER A 74 -16.79 28.89 -9.60
CA SER A 74 -18.00 29.13 -8.83
C SER A 74 -18.83 30.15 -9.60
N TYR A 75 -20.00 29.76 -10.10
CA TYR A 75 -20.97 30.69 -10.70
C TYR A 75 -21.62 31.49 -9.55
N GLY A 76 -20.88 32.45 -9.01
CA GLY A 76 -21.30 33.30 -7.91
C GLY A 76 -21.13 34.77 -8.25
N TYR A 77 -22.13 35.57 -7.86
CA TYR A 77 -22.23 37.03 -7.88
C TYR A 77 -20.88 37.75 -8.09
N THR A 78 -20.57 38.11 -9.33
CA THR A 78 -19.40 38.94 -9.68
C THR A 78 -19.69 40.41 -9.44
N GLU A 79 -18.66 41.26 -9.28
CA GLU A 79 -18.83 42.70 -9.02
C GLU A 79 -19.76 43.43 -10.00
N ALA A 80 -19.89 42.94 -11.24
CA ALA A 80 -20.85 43.44 -12.22
C ALA A 80 -22.33 43.33 -11.78
N HIS A 81 -22.63 42.46 -10.79
CA HIS A 81 -23.97 42.26 -10.23
C HIS A 81 -24.20 43.11 -8.96
N ARG A 82 -23.22 43.90 -8.49
CA ARG A 82 -23.48 44.91 -7.46
C ARG A 82 -24.42 45.97 -8.05
N ARG A 83 -25.65 46.02 -7.56
CA ARG A 83 -26.53 47.17 -7.77
C ARG A 83 -25.89 48.39 -7.10
N GLN A 84 -25.50 49.39 -7.89
CA GLN A 84 -25.19 50.70 -7.35
C GLN A 84 -26.49 51.30 -6.80
N LEU A 85 -26.54 51.54 -5.50
CA LEU A 85 -27.63 52.32 -4.89
C LEU A 85 -27.55 53.74 -5.45
N PRO A 86 -28.65 54.34 -5.94
CA PRO A 86 -28.61 55.73 -6.35
C PRO A 86 -28.29 56.59 -5.13
N GLU A 87 -27.31 57.47 -5.29
CA GLU A 87 -26.89 58.47 -4.33
C GLU A 87 -28.12 59.26 -3.88
N GLN A 88 -28.56 59.04 -2.64
CA GLN A 88 -29.61 59.82 -2.01
C GLN A 88 -29.01 61.20 -1.72
N ARG A 89 -29.39 62.18 -2.55
CA ARG A 89 -29.15 63.62 -2.32
C ARG A 89 -29.84 64.11 -1.06
#